data_AF-A0A2H6NB14-F1
#
_entry.id   AF-A0A2H6NB14-F1
#
_cell.length_a   1.000
_cell.length_b   1.000
_cell.length_c   1.000
_cell.angle_alpha   90.00
_cell.angle_beta   90.00
_cell.angle_gamma   90.00
#
_symmetry.space_group_name_H-M   'P 1'
#
loop_
_entity.id
_entity.type
_entity.pdbx_description
1 polymer ?
#
loop_
_entity_poly.entity_id
_entity_poly.type
_entity_poly.pdbx_seq_one_letter_code
_entity_poly.pdbx_strand_id
1 'polypeptide(L)'
;AKTTISGEHCLPWTSDLFSYNDPQTNTVQLGLGSHSYCRSPDEDEQPWCYFIKDGGLSWGYCNVSSCRSGRRQPPPPPPPPPNFLPEDVDEFAMVKRSCGRRHKKQSFIRPRIVGGSSALPGSHPWLASINVGRNFCAGSLIRPCWLVTSAHCFANSPLTSTIHVVLGQHFFNKTTDVTQEFKIEKYIMHPDYSVFNPTENDIVRFQMG
;
A
#
# COMPACT_ATOMS: atom_id res chain seq x y z
N ALA A 1 20.94 -4.31 -16.20
CA ALA A 1 20.70 -5.28 -15.11
C ALA A 1 19.37 -4.96 -14.41
N LYS A 2 18.73 -5.96 -13.79
CA LYS A 2 17.55 -5.82 -12.91
C LYS A 2 17.79 -6.44 -11.52
N THR A 3 19.05 -6.72 -11.21
CA THR A 3 19.47 -7.38 -9.99
C THR A 3 20.71 -6.69 -9.44
N THR A 4 20.82 -6.65 -8.12
CA THR A 4 22.00 -6.13 -7.43
C THR A 4 23.17 -7.11 -7.51
N ILE A 5 24.37 -6.66 -7.15
CA ILE A 5 25.56 -7.52 -7.03
C ILE A 5 25.33 -8.67 -6.04
N SER A 6 24.55 -8.42 -4.99
CA SER A 6 24.15 -9.44 -4.01
C SER A 6 23.01 -10.34 -4.48
N GLY A 7 22.51 -10.18 -5.71
CA GLY A 7 21.48 -11.03 -6.31
C GLY A 7 20.03 -10.60 -6.04
N GLU A 8 19.81 -9.42 -5.44
CA GLU A 8 18.46 -8.98 -5.07
C GLU A 8 17.73 -8.36 -6.26
N HIS A 9 16.43 -8.64 -6.40
CA HIS A 9 15.62 -8.14 -7.50
C HIS A 9 15.22 -6.68 -7.31
N CYS A 10 15.51 -5.87 -8.31
CA CYS A 10 15.18 -4.46 -8.31
C CYS A 10 13.66 -4.22 -8.38
N LEU A 11 13.21 -3.17 -7.70
CA LEU A 11 11.86 -2.64 -7.76
C LEU A 11 11.71 -1.63 -8.91
N PRO A 12 10.48 -1.44 -9.44
CA PRO A 12 10.20 -0.36 -10.38
C PRO A 12 10.47 1.03 -9.80
N TRP A 13 11.02 1.96 -10.59
CA TRP A 13 11.30 3.32 -10.11
C TRP A 13 10.04 4.15 -9.86
N THR A 14 8.92 3.81 -10.50
CA THR A 14 7.60 4.36 -10.17
C THR A 14 6.91 3.61 -9.06
N SER A 15 7.60 2.74 -8.32
CA SER A 15 7.02 2.11 -7.14
C SER A 15 6.67 3.18 -6.11
N ASP A 16 5.43 3.15 -5.65
CA ASP A 16 4.92 4.07 -4.61
C ASP A 16 5.69 3.98 -3.28
N LEU A 17 6.59 3.01 -3.15
CA LEU A 17 7.50 2.86 -2.02
C LEU A 17 8.58 3.96 -1.94
N PHE A 18 8.90 4.62 -3.06
CA PHE A 18 9.99 5.60 -3.15
C PHE A 18 9.55 7.02 -3.45
N SER A 19 8.24 7.30 -3.50
CA SER A 19 7.65 8.54 -4.06
C SER A 19 8.63 9.71 -4.09
N TYR A 20 9.30 9.87 -5.23
CA TYR A 20 10.05 11.06 -5.55
C TYR A 20 9.02 12.19 -5.59
N ASN A 21 8.98 13.03 -4.55
CA ASN A 21 8.30 14.32 -4.63
C ASN A 21 9.12 15.23 -5.54
N ASP A 22 9.18 14.91 -6.84
CA ASP A 22 9.71 15.83 -7.84
C ASP A 22 8.58 16.17 -8.83
N PRO A 23 8.14 17.44 -8.89
CA PRO A 23 7.13 17.90 -9.83
C PRO A 23 7.63 17.74 -11.28
N GLN A 24 7.36 16.57 -11.85
CA GLN A 24 7.03 16.38 -13.27
C GLN A 24 7.99 16.84 -14.39
N THR A 25 9.28 17.11 -14.19
CA THR A 25 10.13 17.53 -15.33
C THR A 25 11.41 16.75 -15.63
N ASN A 26 12.00 15.95 -14.73
CA ASN A 26 13.29 15.29 -15.03
C ASN A 26 13.32 13.75 -15.01
N THR A 27 12.26 13.06 -14.57
CA THR A 27 12.27 11.58 -14.44
C THR A 27 12.42 10.85 -15.78
N VAL A 28 11.82 11.40 -16.86
CA VAL A 28 11.93 10.86 -18.22
C VAL A 28 13.34 11.04 -18.78
N GLN A 29 14.00 12.18 -18.53
CA GLN A 29 15.37 12.44 -18.96
C GLN A 29 16.39 11.56 -18.23
N LEU A 30 16.14 11.26 -16.96
CA LEU A 30 16.95 10.35 -16.14
C LEU A 30 16.65 8.86 -16.43
N GLY A 31 15.71 8.56 -17.34
CA GLY A 31 15.33 7.20 -17.72
C GLY A 31 14.71 6.40 -16.58
N LEU A 32 14.04 7.07 -15.64
CA LEU A 32 13.29 6.47 -14.53
C LEU A 32 11.84 6.22 -14.96
N GLY A 33 11.27 5.06 -14.64
CA GLY A 33 9.93 4.70 -15.06
C GLY A 33 9.39 3.42 -14.41
N SER A 34 8.30 2.87 -14.96
CA SER A 34 7.61 1.66 -14.45
C SER A 34 8.39 0.36 -14.58
N HIS A 35 9.68 0.46 -14.90
CA HIS A 35 10.59 -0.65 -15.03
C HIS A 35 11.55 -0.76 -13.83
N SER A 36 12.12 -1.92 -13.60
CA SER A 36 13.10 -2.20 -12.54
C SER A 36 14.56 -2.21 -13.00
N TYR A 37 14.89 -1.60 -14.15
CA TYR A 37 16.28 -1.54 -14.62
C TYR A 37 17.12 -0.58 -13.78
N CYS A 38 18.35 -0.96 -13.44
CA CYS A 38 19.26 -0.11 -12.68
C CYS A 38 19.61 1.21 -13.39
N ARG A 39 19.76 2.28 -12.61
CA ARG A 39 19.99 3.66 -13.06
C ARG A 39 20.95 4.37 -12.10
N SER A 40 21.52 5.49 -12.53
CA SER A 40 22.31 6.39 -11.67
C SER A 40 21.75 7.80 -11.84
N PRO A 41 20.58 8.09 -11.23
CA PRO A 41 19.93 9.40 -11.37
C PRO A 41 20.60 10.52 -10.56
N ASP A 42 21.48 10.15 -9.63
CA ASP A 42 22.19 11.00 -8.67
C ASP A 42 23.68 11.14 -8.98
N GLU A 43 24.09 10.80 -10.21
CA GLU A 43 25.49 10.86 -10.68
C GLU A 43 26.47 9.99 -9.88
N ASP A 44 25.98 8.93 -9.23
CA ASP A 44 26.80 7.90 -8.58
C ASP A 44 27.67 7.14 -9.61
N GLU A 45 28.84 6.67 -9.15
CA GLU A 45 29.86 5.98 -9.93
C GLU A 45 29.34 4.70 -10.62
N GLN A 46 28.29 4.08 -10.08
CA GLN A 46 27.68 2.86 -10.62
C GLN A 46 26.15 2.88 -10.60
N PRO A 47 25.48 2.28 -11.60
CA PRO A 47 24.03 2.13 -11.57
C PRO A 47 23.59 1.26 -10.40
N TRP A 48 22.56 1.71 -9.70
CA TRP A 48 21.98 1.06 -8.55
C TRP A 48 20.46 0.92 -8.72
N CYS A 49 19.82 0.24 -7.77
CA CYS A 49 18.37 0.15 -7.68
C CYS A 49 17.94 -0.11 -6.24
N TYR A 50 16.65 0.07 -5.99
CA TYR A 50 16.03 -0.36 -4.74
C TYR A 50 15.49 -1.79 -4.82
N PHE A 51 15.46 -2.51 -3.70
CA PHE A 51 14.91 -3.87 -3.58
C PHE A 51 14.27 -4.11 -2.20
N ILE A 52 13.49 -5.19 -2.07
CA ILE A 52 12.99 -5.65 -0.76
C ILE A 52 13.90 -6.78 -0.26
N LYS A 53 14.39 -6.66 0.97
CA LYS A 53 15.10 -7.72 1.67
C LYS A 53 14.63 -7.81 3.11
N ASP A 54 14.34 -9.02 3.56
CA ASP A 54 13.82 -9.29 4.91
C ASP A 54 12.56 -8.46 5.26
N GLY A 55 11.73 -8.20 4.25
CA GLY A 55 10.51 -7.40 4.38
C GLY A 55 10.74 -5.89 4.55
N GLY A 56 11.98 -5.41 4.36
CA GLY A 56 12.38 -4.02 4.40
C GLY A 56 12.83 -3.49 3.05
N LEU A 57 12.60 -2.20 2.83
CA LEU A 57 13.08 -1.46 1.66
C LEU A 57 14.58 -1.19 1.80
N SER A 58 15.35 -1.57 0.80
CA SER A 58 16.81 -1.37 0.76
C SER A 58 17.25 -0.98 -0.65
N TRP A 59 18.54 -0.69 -0.84
CA TRP A 59 19.12 -0.33 -2.12
C TRP A 59 20.50 -0.97 -2.28
N GLY A 60 20.97 -1.10 -3.51
CA GLY A 60 22.30 -1.61 -3.77
C GLY A 60 22.75 -1.47 -5.22
N TYR A 61 24.06 -1.53 -5.40
CA TYR A 61 24.67 -1.48 -6.72
C TYR A 61 24.31 -2.68 -7.55
N CYS A 62 24.14 -2.43 -8.84
CA CYS A 62 23.82 -3.46 -9.79
C CYS A 62 25.04 -4.06 -10.43
N ASN A 63 24.95 -5.36 -10.72
CA ASN A 63 25.98 -6.05 -11.49
C ASN A 63 25.85 -5.65 -12.98
N VAL A 64 26.39 -4.49 -13.33
CA VAL A 64 26.44 -3.98 -14.70
C VAL A 64 27.89 -4.03 -15.18
N SER A 65 28.13 -4.82 -16.22
CA SER A 65 29.45 -4.87 -16.86
C SER A 65 29.81 -3.49 -17.40
N SER A 66 30.99 -2.99 -17.03
CA SER A 66 31.53 -1.74 -17.56
C SER A 66 31.64 -1.82 -19.08
N CYS A 67 31.21 -0.75 -19.75
CA CYS A 67 31.35 -0.67 -21.20
C CYS A 67 32.85 -0.58 -21.53
N ARG A 68 33.37 -1.55 -22.28
CA ARG A 68 34.66 -1.39 -22.96
C ARG A 68 34.49 -0.23 -23.95
N SER A 69 35.36 0.77 -23.92
CA SER A 69 35.29 1.98 -24.76
C SER A 69 35.26 1.61 -26.25
N GLY A 70 34.09 1.39 -26.82
CA GLY A 70 33.92 0.83 -28.16
C GLY A 70 32.59 1.23 -28.79
N ARG A 71 32.68 1.81 -29.99
CA ARG A 71 31.58 2.41 -30.79
C ARG A 71 30.39 1.43 -30.93
N ARG A 72 29.16 1.90 -30.69
CA ARG A 72 27.93 1.10 -30.78
C ARG A 72 27.34 1.12 -32.21
N GLN A 73 26.97 -0.04 -32.73
CA GLN A 73 25.90 -0.19 -33.73
C GLN A 73 24.64 -0.74 -33.04
N PRO A 74 23.41 -0.38 -33.48
CA PRO A 74 22.18 -0.86 -32.86
C PRO A 74 21.79 -2.27 -33.35
N PRO A 75 21.30 -3.16 -32.47
CA PRO A 75 20.75 -4.47 -32.86
C PRO A 75 19.26 -4.40 -33.28
N PRO A 76 18.76 -5.38 -34.05
CA PRO A 76 17.37 -5.44 -34.53
C PRO A 76 16.36 -5.87 -33.44
N PRO A 77 15.06 -5.57 -33.61
CA PRO A 77 14.03 -5.81 -32.60
C PRO A 77 13.60 -7.30 -32.49
N PRO A 78 13.20 -7.77 -31.29
CA PRO A 78 12.79 -9.16 -31.06
C PRO A 78 11.30 -9.46 -31.38
N PRO A 79 10.93 -10.74 -31.61
CA PRO A 79 9.56 -11.18 -31.92
C PRO A 79 8.63 -11.29 -30.69
N PRO A 80 7.29 -11.33 -30.87
CA PRO A 80 6.31 -11.36 -29.79
C PRO A 80 6.17 -12.74 -29.10
N PRO A 81 5.72 -12.79 -27.82
CA PRO A 81 5.68 -14.03 -27.04
C PRO A 81 4.41 -14.89 -27.29
N PRO A 82 4.46 -16.24 -27.08
CA PRO A 82 3.29 -17.11 -27.11
C PRO A 82 2.54 -17.19 -25.76
N ASN A 83 1.23 -17.42 -25.83
CA ASN A 83 0.33 -17.68 -24.70
C ASN A 83 0.70 -18.96 -23.94
N PHE A 84 0.71 -18.88 -22.60
CA PHE A 84 0.71 -20.05 -21.71
C PHE A 84 -0.27 -19.82 -20.54
N LEU A 85 -1.26 -20.71 -20.43
CA LEU A 85 -1.89 -21.12 -19.18
C LEU A 85 -1.20 -22.42 -18.72
N PRO A 86 -1.11 -22.71 -17.42
CA PRO A 86 -2.04 -23.74 -16.90
C PRO A 86 -2.44 -23.64 -15.39
N GLU A 87 -3.66 -24.16 -15.17
CA GLU A 87 -4.15 -25.08 -14.12
C GLU A 87 -3.83 -24.88 -12.61
N ASP A 88 -4.92 -24.59 -11.89
CA ASP A 88 -5.41 -25.23 -10.65
C ASP A 88 -4.43 -25.57 -9.53
N VAL A 89 -4.48 -24.75 -8.47
CA VAL A 89 -4.24 -25.17 -7.09
C VAL A 89 -5.39 -24.71 -6.19
N ASP A 90 -6.15 -25.68 -5.71
CA ASP A 90 -7.15 -25.53 -4.65
C ASP A 90 -6.45 -25.21 -3.32
N GLU A 91 -6.61 -23.96 -2.84
CA GLU A 91 -6.00 -23.48 -1.59
C GLU A 91 -7.06 -22.86 -0.65
N PHE A 92 -8.18 -23.57 -0.45
CA PHE A 92 -9.21 -23.19 0.53
C PHE A 92 -9.06 -23.87 1.90
N ALA A 93 -7.88 -24.40 2.24
CA ALA A 93 -7.63 -25.04 3.53
C ALA A 93 -6.62 -24.25 4.40
N MET A 94 -7.16 -23.47 5.35
CA MET A 94 -6.53 -23.07 6.61
C MET A 94 -5.23 -22.24 6.56
N VAL A 95 -5.21 -21.09 5.86
CA VAL A 95 -4.28 -20.03 6.22
C VAL A 95 -4.73 -19.44 7.56
N LYS A 96 -4.00 -19.73 8.64
CA LYS A 96 -4.15 -19.05 9.94
C LYS A 96 -3.84 -17.57 9.72
N ARG A 97 -4.85 -16.78 9.35
CA ARG A 97 -4.69 -15.36 8.96
C ARG A 97 -4.15 -14.59 10.16
N SER A 98 -2.84 -14.31 10.16
CA SER A 98 -2.18 -13.53 11.20
C SER A 98 -2.66 -12.08 11.13
N CYS A 99 -3.12 -11.52 12.24
CA CYS A 99 -3.52 -10.11 12.35
C CYS A 99 -2.39 -9.25 12.95
N GLY A 100 -2.53 -7.92 12.86
CA GLY A 100 -1.65 -6.96 13.54
C GLY A 100 -0.21 -6.86 13.01
N ARG A 101 0.13 -7.55 11.91
CA ARG A 101 1.44 -7.46 11.27
C ARG A 101 1.45 -6.29 10.29
N ARG A 102 2.25 -5.26 10.59
CA ARG A 102 2.55 -4.14 9.68
C ARG A 102 3.99 -4.20 9.18
N HIS A 103 4.23 -3.56 8.03
CA HIS A 103 5.59 -3.26 7.59
C HIS A 103 6.32 -2.44 8.65
N LYS A 104 7.55 -2.83 8.99
CA LYS A 104 8.37 -2.12 9.98
C LYS A 104 8.86 -0.81 9.35
N LYS A 105 8.40 0.33 9.86
CA LYS A 105 8.95 1.64 9.53
C LYS A 105 10.31 1.77 10.24
N GLN A 106 11.40 1.96 9.51
CA GLN A 106 12.67 2.37 10.13
C GLN A 106 12.46 3.72 10.81
N SER A 107 12.64 3.75 12.13
CA SER A 107 12.51 4.97 12.91
C SER A 107 13.81 5.77 12.81
N PHE A 108 13.79 6.85 12.02
CA PHE A 108 14.78 7.90 12.21
C PHE A 108 14.45 8.60 13.54
N ILE A 109 15.44 8.70 14.44
CA ILE A 109 15.27 9.40 15.72
C ILE A 109 15.00 10.88 15.39
N ARG A 110 13.73 11.30 15.49
CA ARG A 110 13.32 12.70 15.35
C ARG A 110 13.06 13.25 16.76
N PRO A 111 13.81 14.26 17.22
CA PRO A 111 13.78 14.67 18.63
C PRO A 111 12.49 15.39 19.05
N ARG A 112 11.61 15.79 18.12
CA ARG A 112 10.25 16.29 18.42
C ARG A 112 9.38 16.27 17.15
N ILE A 113 8.17 15.74 17.24
CA ILE A 113 7.19 15.69 16.13
C ILE A 113 5.92 16.43 16.57
N VAL A 114 5.54 17.48 15.84
CA VAL A 114 4.25 18.18 15.99
C VAL A 114 3.44 17.89 14.74
N GLY A 115 2.20 17.40 14.87
CA GLY A 115 1.32 17.08 13.74
C GLY A 115 1.58 15.75 13.01
N GLY A 116 2.62 15.00 13.41
CA GLY A 116 2.90 13.66 12.87
C GLY A 116 3.67 13.67 11.55
N SER A 117 3.64 12.53 10.85
CA SER A 117 4.18 12.35 9.50
C SER A 117 3.20 11.51 8.71
N SER A 118 3.10 11.72 7.39
CA SER A 118 2.24 10.88 6.54
C SER A 118 2.54 9.39 6.74
N ALA A 119 1.49 8.57 6.74
CA ALA A 119 1.61 7.12 6.78
C ALA A 119 2.14 6.62 5.43
N LEU A 120 2.86 5.50 5.41
CA LEU A 120 3.22 4.87 4.15
C LEU A 120 1.97 4.17 3.57
N PRO A 121 1.76 4.16 2.24
CA PRO A 121 0.73 3.34 1.62
C PRO A 121 0.79 1.89 2.14
N GLY A 122 -0.35 1.31 2.51
CA GLY A 122 -0.43 -0.06 3.04
C GLY A 122 0.19 -0.31 4.42
N SER A 123 0.82 0.67 5.08
CA SER A 123 1.43 0.47 6.41
C SER A 123 0.43 0.24 7.56
N HIS A 124 -0.83 0.60 7.34
CA HIS A 124 -1.95 0.35 8.25
C HIS A 124 -3.04 -0.39 7.50
N PRO A 125 -2.82 -1.67 7.15
CA PRO A 125 -3.70 -2.40 6.23
C PRO A 125 -5.10 -2.68 6.81
N TRP A 126 -5.26 -2.55 8.12
CA TRP A 126 -6.53 -2.69 8.82
C TRP A 126 -7.33 -1.38 8.92
N LEU A 127 -6.79 -0.24 8.47
CA LEU A 127 -7.51 1.03 8.52
C LEU A 127 -8.67 1.02 7.51
N ALA A 128 -9.88 1.32 8.00
CA ALA A 128 -11.07 1.45 7.18
C ALA A 128 -11.52 2.91 7.12
N SER A 129 -11.84 3.38 5.91
CA SER A 129 -12.56 4.63 5.68
C SER A 129 -14.06 4.33 5.68
N ILE A 130 -14.82 4.94 6.59
CA ILE A 130 -16.26 4.71 6.74
C ILE A 130 -16.96 6.04 6.47
N ASN A 131 -17.69 6.11 5.36
CA ASN A 131 -18.51 7.26 5.01
C ASN A 131 -19.97 6.95 5.36
N VAL A 132 -20.54 7.74 6.28
CA VAL A 132 -21.94 7.64 6.73
C VAL A 132 -22.68 8.85 6.16
N GLY A 133 -23.26 8.72 4.97
CA GLY A 133 -23.80 9.85 4.22
C GLY A 133 -22.71 10.89 3.90
N ARG A 134 -22.70 12.01 4.63
CA ARG A 134 -21.69 13.09 4.47
C ARG A 134 -20.61 13.08 5.57
N ASN A 135 -20.78 12.25 6.60
CA ASN A 135 -19.86 12.20 7.73
C ASN A 135 -18.78 11.13 7.48
N PHE A 136 -17.56 11.44 7.89
CA PHE A 136 -16.44 10.51 7.83
C PHE A 136 -16.12 9.97 9.21
N CYS A 137 -15.90 8.65 9.28
CA CYS A 137 -15.34 7.95 10.43
C CYS A 137 -14.25 6.99 9.99
N ALA A 138 -13.34 6.66 10.90
CA ALA A 138 -12.32 5.64 10.67
C ALA A 138 -12.70 4.36 11.43
N GLY A 139 -12.36 3.19 10.89
CA GLY A 139 -12.55 1.92 11.56
C GLY A 139 -11.32 1.02 11.49
N SER A 140 -11.39 -0.12 12.17
CA SER A 140 -10.35 -1.15 12.16
C SER A 140 -10.89 -2.51 11.75
N LEU A 141 -10.23 -3.15 10.79
CA LEU A 141 -10.47 -4.54 10.40
C LEU A 141 -9.89 -5.50 11.42
N ILE A 142 -10.77 -6.23 12.09
CA ILE A 142 -10.43 -7.16 13.16
C ILE A 142 -10.51 -8.63 12.71
N ARG A 143 -11.30 -8.90 11.66
CA ARG A 143 -11.46 -10.23 11.03
C ARG A 143 -11.97 -10.04 9.61
N PRO A 144 -11.79 -11.01 8.68
CA PRO A 144 -12.53 -10.99 7.41
C PRO A 144 -14.02 -10.72 7.65
N CYS A 145 -14.60 -9.75 6.94
CA CYS A 145 -15.99 -9.32 7.07
C CYS A 145 -16.38 -8.61 8.38
N TRP A 146 -15.46 -8.38 9.32
CA TRP A 146 -15.76 -7.69 10.59
C TRP A 146 -14.87 -6.47 10.83
N LEU A 147 -15.53 -5.32 11.01
CA LEU A 147 -14.91 -4.07 11.42
C LEU A 147 -15.35 -3.67 12.84
N VAL A 148 -14.54 -2.82 13.46
CA VAL A 148 -14.90 -2.07 14.67
C VAL A 148 -14.70 -0.57 14.43
N THR A 149 -15.59 0.26 14.95
CA THR A 149 -15.43 1.72 15.04
C THR A 149 -16.15 2.25 16.29
N SER A 150 -16.26 3.57 16.44
CA SER A 150 -17.03 4.20 17.51
C SER A 150 -18.53 4.17 17.26
N ALA A 151 -19.31 3.98 18.32
CA ALA A 151 -20.77 3.98 18.26
C ALA A 151 -21.34 5.37 17.96
N HIS A 152 -20.65 6.45 18.37
CA HIS A 152 -21.10 7.82 18.11
C HIS A 152 -21.19 8.16 16.62
N CYS A 153 -20.42 7.49 15.76
CA CYS A 153 -20.56 7.60 14.30
C CYS A 153 -21.94 7.17 13.79
N PHE A 154 -22.66 6.38 14.58
CA PHE A 154 -23.93 5.74 14.26
C PHE A 154 -25.05 6.15 15.24
N ALA A 155 -24.83 7.18 16.07
CA ALA A 155 -25.79 7.63 17.07
C ALA A 155 -27.17 7.98 16.47
N ASN A 156 -27.19 8.47 15.23
CA ASN A 156 -28.41 8.81 14.50
C ASN A 156 -29.08 7.62 13.79
N SER A 157 -28.62 6.39 14.03
CA SER A 157 -29.12 5.17 13.39
C SER A 157 -29.25 5.26 11.86
N PRO A 158 -28.15 5.58 11.15
CA PRO A 158 -28.15 5.70 9.69
C PRO A 158 -28.62 4.41 9.00
N LEU A 159 -29.24 4.56 7.83
CA LEU A 159 -29.60 3.44 6.97
C LEU A 159 -28.34 2.73 6.45
N THR A 160 -28.37 1.40 6.37
CA THR A 160 -27.23 0.61 5.86
C THR A 160 -26.85 0.97 4.43
N SER A 161 -27.82 1.38 3.61
CA SER A 161 -27.61 1.81 2.22
C SER A 161 -26.84 3.12 2.07
N THR A 162 -26.71 3.93 3.12
CA THR A 162 -25.97 5.20 3.08
C THR A 162 -24.55 5.08 3.64
N ILE A 163 -24.13 3.86 3.99
CA ILE A 163 -22.85 3.57 4.62
C ILE A 163 -21.93 2.91 3.61
N HIS A 164 -20.80 3.56 3.34
CA HIS A 164 -19.77 3.08 2.43
C HIS A 164 -18.49 2.81 3.22
N VAL A 165 -17.97 1.60 3.07
CA VAL A 165 -16.73 1.18 3.73
C VAL A 165 -15.68 0.95 2.66
N VAL A 166 -14.52 1.60 2.81
CA VAL A 166 -13.39 1.44 1.90
C VAL A 166 -12.16 0.98 2.67
N LEU A 167 -11.58 -0.15 2.26
CA LEU A 167 -10.30 -0.67 2.74
C LEU A 167 -9.18 -0.38 1.72
N GLY A 168 -7.95 -0.27 2.20
CA GLY A 168 -6.77 -0.02 1.36
C GLY A 168 -6.60 1.43 0.88
N GLN A 169 -7.48 2.33 1.29
CA GLN A 169 -7.43 3.74 0.88
C GLN A 169 -6.27 4.49 1.55
N HIS A 170 -5.43 5.13 0.74
CA HIS A 170 -4.32 5.94 1.23
C HIS A 170 -4.61 7.44 1.22
N PHE A 171 -5.25 7.93 0.14
CA PHE A 171 -5.60 9.34 -0.02
C PHE A 171 -7.03 9.60 0.43
N PHE A 172 -7.24 10.69 1.17
CA PHE A 172 -8.59 11.10 1.58
C PHE A 172 -9.46 11.39 0.35
N ASN A 173 -10.68 10.86 0.32
CA ASN A 173 -11.65 11.02 -0.78
C ASN A 173 -11.17 10.57 -2.17
N LYS A 174 -10.16 9.71 -2.26
CA LYS A 174 -9.69 9.16 -3.55
C LYS A 174 -9.52 7.65 -3.45
N THR A 175 -10.44 6.94 -4.11
CA THR A 175 -10.30 5.51 -4.38
C THR A 175 -9.29 5.28 -5.50
N THR A 176 -8.61 4.15 -5.42
CA THR A 176 -7.61 3.71 -6.41
C THR A 176 -7.84 2.23 -6.73
N ASP A 177 -7.07 1.70 -7.66
CA ASP A 177 -7.07 0.28 -8.06
C ASP A 177 -6.81 -0.69 -6.89
N VAL A 178 -6.08 -0.26 -5.86
CA VAL A 178 -5.82 -1.07 -4.65
C VAL A 178 -6.91 -0.96 -3.58
N THR A 179 -7.91 -0.09 -3.78
CA THR A 179 -9.00 0.09 -2.81
C THR A 179 -10.11 -0.94 -3.02
N GLN A 180 -10.70 -1.39 -1.92
CA GLN A 180 -11.83 -2.31 -1.94
C GLN A 180 -13.00 -1.67 -1.20
N GLU A 181 -14.13 -1.54 -1.89
CA GLU A 181 -15.37 -1.01 -1.34
C GLU A 181 -16.29 -2.16 -0.91
N PHE A 182 -16.86 -2.03 0.28
CA PHE A 182 -17.76 -3.02 0.88
C PHE A 182 -19.08 -2.37 1.26
N LYS A 183 -20.16 -3.12 1.02
CA LYS A 183 -21.47 -2.82 1.61
C LYS A 183 -21.51 -3.41 3.01
N ILE A 184 -22.38 -2.86 3.85
CA ILE A 184 -22.63 -3.41 5.17
C ILE A 184 -23.96 -4.16 5.21
N GLU A 185 -23.96 -5.30 5.90
CA GLU A 185 -25.18 -6.05 6.19
C GLU A 185 -25.87 -5.47 7.42
N LYS A 186 -25.07 -5.23 8.47
CA LYS A 186 -25.55 -4.69 9.75
C LYS A 186 -24.41 -4.10 10.59
N TYR A 187 -24.80 -3.23 11.52
CA TYR A 187 -23.97 -2.72 12.60
C TYR A 187 -24.65 -3.01 13.94
N ILE A 188 -23.86 -3.40 14.94
CA ILE A 188 -24.34 -3.80 16.26
C ILE A 188 -23.64 -2.91 17.29
N MET A 189 -24.40 -1.97 17.86
CA MET A 189 -23.91 -1.08 18.91
C MET A 189 -23.67 -1.86 20.20
N HIS A 190 -22.73 -1.39 21.02
CA HIS A 190 -22.57 -1.95 22.35
C HIS A 190 -23.89 -1.82 23.14
N PRO A 191 -24.36 -2.86 23.85
CA PRO A 191 -25.62 -2.81 24.60
C PRO A 191 -25.70 -1.66 25.60
N ASP A 192 -24.56 -1.33 26.21
CA ASP A 192 -24.44 -0.27 27.23
C ASP A 192 -24.01 1.09 26.64
N TYR A 193 -24.00 1.26 25.31
CA TYR A 193 -23.76 2.57 24.70
C TYR A 193 -24.98 3.48 24.91
N SER A 194 -24.74 4.72 25.31
CA SER A 194 -25.78 5.72 25.50
C SER A 194 -25.40 7.03 24.83
N VAL A 195 -26.32 7.61 24.05
CA VAL A 195 -26.12 8.93 23.43
C VAL A 195 -26.03 10.06 24.47
N PHE A 196 -26.50 9.82 25.70
CA PHE A 196 -26.41 10.78 26.81
C PHE A 196 -25.03 10.75 27.49
N ASN A 197 -24.34 9.60 27.43
CA ASN A 197 -22.97 9.41 27.92
C ASN A 197 -22.10 8.87 26.77
N PRO A 198 -21.89 9.64 25.69
CA PRO A 198 -21.43 9.12 24.40
C PRO A 198 -19.98 8.63 24.39
N THR A 199 -19.24 8.82 25.49
CA THR A 199 -17.87 8.32 25.68
C THR A 199 -17.83 6.93 26.32
N GLU A 200 -18.90 6.51 26.99
CA GLU A 200 -18.97 5.20 27.62
C GLU A 200 -19.43 4.15 26.60
N ASN A 201 -18.69 3.03 26.55
CA ASN A 201 -18.99 1.93 25.63
C ASN A 201 -19.16 2.38 24.17
N ASP A 202 -18.39 3.39 23.75
CA ASP A 202 -18.42 4.01 22.43
C ASP A 202 -17.79 3.10 21.37
N ILE A 203 -18.41 1.94 21.16
CA ILE A 203 -17.92 0.88 20.27
C ILE A 203 -19.09 0.23 19.55
N VAL A 204 -18.89 -0.01 18.26
CA VAL A 204 -19.85 -0.70 17.39
C VAL A 204 -19.08 -1.66 16.49
N ARG A 205 -19.69 -2.82 16.24
CA ARG A 205 -19.14 -3.84 15.36
C ARG A 205 -19.98 -3.99 14.09
N PHE A 206 -19.32 -4.10 12.94
CA PHE A 206 -19.95 -4.26 11.63
C PHE A 206 -19.81 -5.67 11.12
N GLN A 207 -20.80 -6.09 10.35
CA GLN A 207 -20.70 -7.21 9.44
C GLN A 207 -20.80 -6.68 8.01
N MET A 208 -19.75 -6.90 7.23
CA MET A 208 -19.67 -6.55 5.80
C MET A 208 -20.19 -7.73 4.97
N GLY A 209 -20.85 -7.41 3.85
CA GLY A 209 -21.42 -8.37 2.90
C GLY A 209 -21.00 -8.10 1.47
#